data_AF-A0A7S1KTB2-F1
#
_entry.id   AF-A0A7S1KTB2-F1
#
_cell.length_a   1.000
_cell.length_b   1.000
_cell.length_c   1.000
_cell.angle_alpha   90.00
_cell.angle_beta   90.00
_cell.angle_gamma   90.00
#
_symmetry.space_group_name_H-M   'P 1'
#
loop_
_entity.id
_entity.type
_entity.pdbx_description
1 polymer ?
#
loop_
_entity_poly.entity_id
_entity_poly.type
_entity_poly.pdbx_seq_one_letter_code
_entity_poly.pdbx_strand_id
1 'polypeptide(L)'
;MCKQKLRKGGVLVTQSGPAGLVTFRNVFTPIHNTLKQVFKRVSPYSTYVPSFIDNYGFTVVLKEDDSNLPDLTAVDPQWIDERINESISDPSILKHYDGISHRRMFNLPKQIRDGLSDEKRVISKDNFIFMH
;
A
#
# COMPACT_ATOMS: atom_id res chain seq x y z
N MET A 1 5.53 -17.49 6.10
CA MET A 1 4.93 -18.37 5.07
C MET A 1 4.62 -17.64 3.76
N CYS A 2 3.93 -16.49 3.74
CA CYS A 2 3.54 -15.82 2.49
C CYS A 2 4.71 -15.49 1.56
N LYS A 3 5.81 -14.91 2.08
CA LYS A 3 7.00 -14.59 1.29
C LYS A 3 7.57 -15.78 0.53
N GLN A 4 7.62 -16.97 1.15
CA GLN A 4 8.18 -18.18 0.54
C GLN A 4 7.33 -18.68 -0.63
N LYS A 5 6.01 -18.46 -0.61
CA LYS A 5 5.07 -18.89 -1.64
C LYS A 5 4.98 -17.94 -2.85
N LEU A 6 5.46 -16.70 -2.71
CA LEU A 6 5.52 -15.77 -3.85
C LEU A 6 6.59 -16.25 -4.86
N ARG A 7 6.36 -16.06 -6.16
CA ARG A 7 7.41 -16.24 -7.18
C ARG A 7 8.44 -15.10 -7.08
N LYS A 8 9.58 -15.25 -7.73
CA LYS A 8 10.50 -14.12 -7.97
C LYS A 8 9.74 -13.00 -8.68
N GLY A 9 9.94 -11.75 -8.26
CA GLY A 9 9.15 -10.60 -8.73
C GLY A 9 7.69 -10.58 -8.26
N GLY A 10 7.27 -11.53 -7.42
CA GLY A 10 5.90 -11.62 -6.94
C GLY A 10 5.51 -10.44 -6.05
N VAL A 11 4.28 -9.95 -6.26
CA VAL A 11 3.66 -8.88 -5.50
C VAL A 11 2.64 -9.47 -4.52
N LEU A 12 2.59 -8.93 -3.31
CA LEU A 12 1.49 -9.13 -2.38
C LEU A 12 0.91 -7.77 -2.03
N VAL A 13 -0.41 -7.67 -2.01
CA VAL A 13 -1.13 -6.49 -1.56
C VAL A 13 -2.04 -6.91 -0.42
N THR A 14 -2.11 -6.10 0.64
CA THR A 14 -3.04 -6.32 1.74
C THR A 14 -3.73 -5.03 2.12
N GLN A 15 -5.03 -5.10 2.37
CA GLN A 15 -5.74 -4.03 3.05
C GLN A 15 -5.16 -3.88 4.46
N SER A 16 -4.94 -2.64 4.90
CA SER A 16 -4.14 -2.30 6.08
C SER A 16 -4.91 -1.42 7.07
N GLY A 17 -6.24 -1.48 7.05
CA GLY A 17 -7.13 -0.76 7.97
C GLY A 17 -7.33 0.72 7.65
N PRO A 18 -7.99 1.46 8.56
CA PRO A 18 -8.13 2.91 8.48
C PRO A 18 -6.77 3.61 8.38
N ALA A 19 -6.69 4.58 7.48
CA ALA A 19 -5.53 5.42 7.21
C ALA A 19 -5.89 6.92 7.27
N GLY A 20 -6.93 7.27 8.02
CA GLY A 20 -7.29 8.65 8.34
C GLY A 20 -6.29 9.33 9.24
N LEU A 21 -6.30 10.66 9.27
CA LEU A 21 -5.35 11.45 10.07
C LEU A 21 -5.34 11.08 11.57
N VAL A 22 -6.48 10.64 12.11
CA VAL A 22 -6.63 10.24 13.51
C VAL A 22 -6.59 8.72 13.72
N THR A 23 -6.81 7.93 12.66
CA THR A 23 -7.00 6.46 12.76
C THR A 23 -5.81 5.66 12.23
N PHE A 24 -4.90 6.26 11.45
CA PHE A 24 -3.79 5.57 10.77
C PHE A 24 -2.79 4.89 11.73
N ARG A 25 -2.79 5.29 13.01
CA ARG A 25 -1.97 4.65 14.05
C ARG A 25 -2.61 3.41 14.65
N ASN A 26 -3.86 3.09 14.35
CA ASN A 26 -4.52 1.94 14.96
C ASN A 26 -3.92 0.63 14.42
N VAL A 27 -3.93 0.47 13.09
CA VAL A 27 -3.45 -0.77 12.44
C VAL A 27 -2.62 -0.54 11.17
N PHE A 28 -2.81 0.57 10.46
CA PHE A 28 -2.12 0.84 9.19
C PHE A 28 -0.60 0.91 9.34
N THR A 29 -0.14 1.71 10.29
CA THR A 29 1.29 1.85 10.59
C THR A 29 1.92 0.56 11.11
N PRO A 30 1.34 -0.18 12.09
CA PRO A 30 1.89 -1.47 12.52
C PRO A 30 1.92 -2.54 11.44
N ILE A 31 0.89 -2.64 10.59
CA ILE A 31 0.87 -3.61 9.48
C ILE A 31 2.03 -3.30 8.52
N HIS A 32 2.17 -2.04 8.12
CA HIS A 32 3.28 -1.58 7.29
C HIS A 32 4.65 -1.90 7.93
N ASN A 33 4.85 -1.56 9.22
CA ASN A 33 6.12 -1.82 9.90
C ASN A 33 6.42 -3.33 10.03
N THR A 34 5.39 -4.14 10.27
CA THR A 34 5.51 -5.61 10.33
C THR A 34 5.96 -6.18 8.98
N LEU A 35 5.36 -5.70 7.89
CA LEU A 35 5.76 -6.11 6.54
C LEU A 35 7.20 -5.68 6.20
N LYS A 36 7.64 -4.49 6.66
CA LYS A 36 9.03 -4.04 6.52
C LYS A 36 10.06 -4.93 7.22
N GLN A 37 9.68 -5.69 8.25
CA GLN A 37 10.58 -6.66 8.89
C GLN A 37 10.89 -7.85 7.98
N VAL A 38 10.04 -8.12 6.97
CA VAL A 38 10.09 -9.33 6.15
C VAL A 38 10.41 -9.02 4.69
N PHE A 39 9.98 -7.87 4.17
CA PHE A 39 10.13 -7.45 2.78
C PHE A 39 10.96 -6.17 2.68
N LYS A 40 11.82 -6.08 1.65
CA LYS A 40 12.67 -4.89 1.43
C LYS A 40 11.87 -3.71 0.87
N ARG A 41 11.03 -3.97 -0.13
CA ARG A 41 10.20 -2.97 -0.81
C ARG A 41 8.77 -3.07 -0.29
N VAL A 42 8.37 -2.07 0.47
CA VAL A 42 7.05 -1.94 1.09
C VAL A 42 6.53 -0.55 0.79
N SER A 43 5.42 -0.46 0.05
CA SER A 43 4.83 0.79 -0.40
C SER A 43 3.41 0.90 0.14
N PRO A 44 3.18 1.77 1.15
CA PRO A 44 1.85 2.06 1.65
C PRO A 44 1.14 3.04 0.71
N TYR A 45 -0.17 2.86 0.55
CA TYR A 45 -1.04 3.83 -0.13
C TYR A 45 -2.38 3.92 0.58
N SER A 46 -3.14 4.97 0.30
CA SER A 46 -4.48 5.14 0.86
C SER A 46 -5.45 5.70 -0.15
N THR A 47 -6.73 5.40 0.03
CA THR A 47 -7.80 6.05 -0.73
C THR A 47 -9.03 6.31 0.13
N TYR A 48 -9.81 7.34 -0.19
CA TYR A 48 -11.01 7.65 0.58
C TYR A 48 -12.13 6.70 0.18
N VAL A 49 -12.74 6.04 1.18
CA VAL A 49 -13.86 5.11 0.96
C VAL A 49 -15.12 5.72 1.57
N PRO A 50 -16.07 6.23 0.75
CA PRO A 50 -17.20 7.00 1.25
C PRO A 50 -18.05 6.29 2.30
N SER A 51 -18.32 4.99 2.13
CA SER A 51 -19.10 4.19 3.08
C SER A 51 -18.41 3.99 4.43
N PHE A 52 -17.11 4.23 4.52
CA PHE A 52 -16.34 4.15 5.76
C PHE A 52 -16.07 5.51 6.39
N ILE A 53 -16.38 6.60 5.66
CA ILE A 53 -16.17 7.98 6.10
C ILE A 53 -14.71 8.22 6.52
N ASP A 54 -13.76 7.52 5.87
CA ASP A 54 -12.34 7.62 6.15
C ASP A 54 -11.48 7.23 4.95
N ASN A 55 -10.20 7.60 4.97
CA ASN A 55 -9.20 6.95 4.12
C ASN A 55 -8.96 5.53 4.63
N TYR A 56 -8.88 4.59 3.70
CA TYR A 56 -8.47 3.22 3.96
C TYR A 56 -7.10 2.97 3.34
N GLY A 57 -6.24 2.36 4.14
CA GLY A 57 -4.86 2.07 3.82
C GLY A 57 -4.71 0.68 3.21
N PHE A 58 -3.71 0.56 2.35
CA PHE A 58 -3.27 -0.67 1.75
C PHE A 58 -1.75 -0.68 1.73
N THR A 59 -1.16 -1.87 1.75
CA THR A 59 0.30 -2.04 1.67
C THR A 59 0.64 -3.00 0.56
N VAL A 60 1.46 -2.53 -0.40
CA VAL A 60 2.05 -3.35 -1.46
C VAL A 60 3.44 -3.78 -1.02
N VAL A 61 3.76 -5.06 -1.18
CA VAL A 61 5.10 -5.61 -0.94
C VAL A 61 5.58 -6.42 -2.14
N LEU A 62 6.88 -6.32 -2.43
CA LEU A 62 7.55 -7.11 -3.44
C LEU A 62 8.47 -8.12 -2.76
N LYS A 63 8.44 -9.38 -3.22
CA LYS A 63 9.24 -10.47 -2.62
C LYS A 63 10.75 -10.18 -2.63
N GLU A 64 11.23 -9.60 -3.72
CA GLU A 64 12.65 -9.37 -4.01
C GLU A 64 12.83 -7.98 -4.66
N ASP A 65 14.07 -7.48 -4.68
CA ASP A 65 14.47 -6.39 -5.58
C ASP A 65 14.48 -6.92 -7.02
N ASP A 66 13.30 -7.18 -7.56
CA ASP A 66 13.17 -7.24 -9.00
C ASP A 66 13.34 -5.79 -9.49
N SER A 67 14.51 -5.51 -10.05
CA SER A 67 14.95 -4.18 -10.48
C SER A 67 14.03 -3.55 -11.53
N ASN A 68 13.12 -4.34 -12.10
CA ASN A 68 12.27 -3.93 -13.21
C ASN A 68 10.96 -3.26 -12.76
N LEU A 69 10.58 -3.36 -11.49
CA LEU A 69 9.38 -2.66 -10.98
C LEU A 69 9.78 -1.26 -10.49
N PRO A 70 9.18 -0.19 -11.02
CA PRO A 70 9.49 1.17 -10.59
C PRO A 70 9.05 1.41 -9.14
N ASP A 71 9.58 2.45 -8.50
CA ASP A 71 9.08 2.91 -7.21
C ASP A 71 7.66 3.46 -7.37
N LEU A 72 6.67 2.70 -6.91
CA LEU A 72 5.24 3.05 -7.00
C LEU A 72 4.90 4.42 -6.40
N THR A 73 5.75 4.95 -5.52
CA THR A 73 5.55 6.30 -4.96
C THR A 73 5.95 7.43 -5.91
N ALA A 74 6.75 7.11 -6.94
CA ALA A 74 7.36 8.06 -7.87
C ALA A 74 7.13 7.70 -9.34
N VAL A 75 6.20 6.78 -9.64
CA VAL A 75 5.83 6.41 -11.02
C VAL A 75 5.17 7.60 -11.73
N ASP A 76 5.46 7.72 -13.03
CA ASP A 76 4.75 8.62 -13.94
C ASP A 76 3.30 8.14 -14.17
N PRO A 77 2.27 8.97 -13.91
CA PRO A 77 0.88 8.70 -14.26
C PRO A 77 0.70 8.14 -15.67
N GLN A 78 1.43 8.68 -16.66
CA GLN A 78 1.31 8.19 -18.03
C GLN A 78 1.74 6.72 -18.15
N TRP A 79 2.80 6.32 -17.45
CA TRP A 79 3.24 4.92 -17.40
C TRP A 79 2.16 4.00 -16.80
N ILE A 80 1.41 4.48 -15.80
CA ILE A 80 0.27 3.73 -15.23
C ILE A 80 -0.87 3.61 -16.25
N ASP A 81 -1.22 4.70 -16.93
CA ASP A 81 -2.27 4.72 -17.94
C ASP A 81 -1.93 3.79 -19.11
N GLU A 82 -0.68 3.76 -19.55
CA GLU A 82 -0.17 2.81 -20.56
C GLU A 82 -0.34 1.36 -20.08
N ARG A 83 0.06 1.03 -18.84
CA ARG A 83 -0.13 -0.33 -18.29
C ARG A 83 -1.61 -0.72 -18.16
N ILE A 84 -2.48 0.23 -17.81
CA ILE A 84 -3.93 0.01 -17.78
C ILE A 84 -4.44 -0.38 -19.17
N ASN A 85 -4.08 0.41 -20.19
CA ASN A 85 -4.50 0.18 -21.58
C ASN A 85 -3.95 -1.14 -22.15
N GLU A 86 -2.76 -1.57 -21.71
CA GLU A 86 -2.17 -2.86 -22.11
C GLU A 86 -2.79 -4.07 -21.39
N SER A 87 -3.27 -3.89 -20.15
CA SER A 87 -3.62 -4.99 -19.25
C SER A 87 -5.13 -5.20 -19.07
N ILE A 88 -5.95 -4.18 -19.36
CA ILE A 88 -7.40 -4.21 -19.14
C ILE A 88 -8.10 -4.04 -20.49
N SER A 89 -8.91 -5.04 -20.87
CA SER A 89 -9.59 -5.07 -22.18
C SER A 89 -10.50 -3.86 -22.43
N ASP A 90 -11.13 -3.34 -21.38
CA ASP A 90 -11.92 -2.11 -21.41
C ASP A 90 -11.55 -1.21 -20.23
N PRO A 91 -10.63 -0.24 -20.42
CA PRO A 91 -10.23 0.70 -19.38
C PRO A 91 -11.37 1.58 -18.85
N SER A 92 -12.44 1.78 -19.61
CA SER A 92 -13.56 2.67 -19.22
C SER A 92 -14.35 2.16 -18.00
N ILE A 93 -14.19 0.88 -17.64
CA ILE A 93 -14.78 0.30 -16.44
C ILE A 93 -14.18 0.87 -15.15
N LEU A 94 -12.96 1.44 -15.22
CA LEU A 94 -12.29 2.02 -14.07
C LEU A 94 -12.88 3.39 -13.74
N LYS A 95 -13.71 3.44 -12.69
CA LYS A 95 -14.39 4.67 -12.25
C LYS A 95 -13.59 5.50 -11.23
N HIS A 96 -12.46 4.98 -10.76
CA HIS A 96 -11.70 5.56 -9.63
C HIS A 96 -10.20 5.60 -9.87
N TYR A 97 -9.66 4.69 -10.67
CA TYR A 97 -8.22 4.47 -10.78
C TYR A 97 -7.73 4.79 -12.19
N ASP A 98 -6.78 5.71 -12.25
CA ASP A 98 -5.98 6.11 -13.40
C ASP A 98 -4.59 6.50 -12.87
N GLY A 99 -3.69 6.99 -13.72
CA GLY A 99 -2.36 7.42 -13.33
C GLY A 99 -2.32 8.56 -12.31
N ILE A 100 -3.24 9.52 -12.40
CA ILE A 100 -3.30 10.67 -11.49
C ILE A 100 -3.78 10.22 -10.10
N SER A 101 -4.82 9.39 -10.06
CA SER A 101 -5.35 8.75 -8.86
C SER A 101 -4.30 7.85 -8.21
N HIS A 102 -3.55 7.06 -8.99
CA HIS A 102 -2.42 6.27 -8.48
C HIS A 102 -1.42 7.17 -7.74
N ARG A 103 -0.92 8.23 -8.42
CA ARG A 103 0.03 9.17 -7.81
C ARG A 103 -0.52 9.74 -6.50
N ARG A 104 -1.78 10.18 -6.48
CA ARG A 104 -2.44 10.69 -5.26
C ARG A 104 -2.50 9.63 -4.16
N MET A 105 -2.82 8.38 -4.48
CA MET A 105 -2.97 7.31 -3.49
C MET A 105 -1.65 7.00 -2.77
N PHE A 106 -0.53 7.04 -3.47
CA PHE A 106 0.80 6.78 -2.89
C PHE A 106 1.48 8.02 -2.27
N ASN A 107 0.98 9.23 -2.55
CA ASN A 107 1.49 10.47 -1.95
C ASN A 107 0.75 10.83 -0.66
N LEU A 108 1.14 10.15 0.43
CA LEU A 108 0.49 10.30 1.74
C LEU A 108 0.81 11.65 2.41
N PRO A 109 -0.14 12.22 3.18
CA PRO A 109 0.09 13.40 4.02
C PRO A 109 1.32 13.24 4.92
N LYS A 110 2.01 14.35 5.21
CA LYS A 110 3.25 14.37 6.01
C LYS A 110 3.09 13.63 7.35
N GLN A 111 2.01 13.91 8.08
CA GLN A 111 1.73 13.32 9.39
C GLN A 111 1.64 11.78 9.34
N ILE A 112 1.09 11.25 8.23
CA ILE A 112 0.99 9.81 8.02
C ILE A 112 2.36 9.23 7.68
N ARG A 113 3.13 9.89 6.82
CA ARG A 113 4.52 9.50 6.51
C ARG A 113 5.41 9.47 7.76
N ASP A 114 5.29 10.49 8.60
CA ASP A 114 6.02 10.58 9.87
C ASP A 114 5.64 9.41 10.79
N GLY A 115 4.33 9.15 10.99
CA GLY A 115 3.93 8.01 11.82
C GLY A 115 4.26 6.63 11.23
N LEU A 116 4.34 6.48 9.91
CA LEU A 116 4.87 5.26 9.26
C LEU A 116 6.37 5.06 9.53
N SER A 117 7.14 6.15 9.63
CA SER A 117 8.57 6.14 9.96
C SER A 117 8.81 5.86 11.44
N ASP A 118 7.98 6.44 12.30
CA ASP A 118 8.12 6.36 13.76
C ASP A 118 7.59 5.06 14.37
N GLU A 119 6.77 4.31 13.63
CA GLU A 119 6.19 3.05 14.12
C GLU A 119 7.25 2.03 14.52
N LYS A 120 7.09 1.45 15.72
CA LYS A 120 7.97 0.41 16.25
C LYS A 120 7.26 -0.91 16.51
N ARG A 121 5.93 -0.92 16.56
CA ARG A 121 5.15 -2.13 16.83
C ARG A 121 5.29 -3.12 15.69
N VAL A 122 5.50 -4.38 16.03
CA VAL A 122 5.54 -5.51 15.11
C VAL A 122 4.47 -6.51 15.56
N ILE A 123 3.57 -6.87 14.64
CA ILE A 123 2.50 -7.83 14.89
C ILE A 123 3.11 -9.22 14.90
N SER A 124 2.87 -9.96 15.98
CA SER A 124 3.34 -11.33 16.15
C SER A 124 2.32 -12.15 16.92
N LYS A 125 2.58 -13.45 17.08
CA LYS A 125 1.71 -14.32 17.89
C LYS A 125 1.62 -13.90 19.35
N ASP A 126 2.65 -13.22 19.86
CA ASP A 126 2.73 -12.77 21.24
C ASP A 126 2.29 -11.30 21.41
N ASN A 127 2.05 -10.60 20.29
CA ASN A 127 1.68 -9.18 20.27
C ASN A 127 0.68 -8.92 19.15
N PHE A 128 -0.60 -9.16 19.44
CA PHE A 128 -1.70 -8.86 18.54
C PHE A 128 -2.08 -7.38 18.63
N ILE A 129 -2.52 -6.84 17.50
CA ILE A 129 -3.07 -5.49 17.41
C ILE A 129 -4.50 -5.61 16.91
N PHE A 130 -5.42 -4.97 17.62
CA PHE A 130 -6.84 -4.97 17.31
C PHE A 130 -7.29 -3.56 16.91
N MET A 131 -8.30 -3.50 16.07
CA MET A 131 -9.03 -2.26 15.81
C MET A 131 -10.05 -2.08 16.94
N HIS A 132 -10.02 -0.91 17.58
CA HIS A 132 -10.95 -0.51 18.62
C HIS A 132 -11.96 0.50 18.08
#